data_AF-A0A1H7FKL4-F1
#
_entry.id   AF-A0A1H7FKL4-F1
#
_cell.length_a   1.000
_cell.length_b   1.000
_cell.length_c   1.000
_cell.angle_alpha   90.00
_cell.angle_beta   90.00
_cell.angle_gamma   90.00
#
_symmetry.space_group_name_H-M   'P 1'
#
loop_
_entity.id
_entity.type
_entity.pdbx_description
1 polymer ?
#
loop_
_entity_poly.entity_id
_entity_poly.type
_entity_poly.pdbx_seq_one_letter_code
_entity_poly.pdbx_strand_id
1 'polypeptide(L)' 'MGHFRAFLVTLLALDAVVFVVGSVFAPPDPVTQLLLVGPALLLAPAIAWWLVYRDGFARLQGAVDPDEE' A
#
# COMPACT_ATOMS: atom_id res chain seq x y z
N MET A 1 -5.19 17.89 -6.49
CA MET A 1 -5.27 16.73 -7.40
C MET A 1 -6.62 16.04 -7.21
N GLY A 2 -7.31 15.60 -8.26
CA GLY A 2 -8.57 14.87 -8.10
C GLY A 2 -8.38 13.54 -7.35
N HIS A 3 -9.35 13.13 -6.53
CA HIS A 3 -9.31 11.90 -5.73
C HIS A 3 -8.96 10.65 -6.56
N PHE A 4 -9.47 10.55 -7.78
CA PHE A 4 -9.16 9.44 -8.68
C PHE A 4 -7.66 9.35 -9.04
N ARG A 5 -7.01 10.48 -9.37
CA ARG A 5 -5.58 10.50 -9.65
C ARG A 5 -4.76 10.14 -8.40
N ALA A 6 -5.16 10.67 -7.24
CA ALA A 6 -4.51 10.33 -5.97
C ALA A 6 -4.63 8.84 -5.65
N PHE A 7 -5.80 8.25 -5.90
CA PHE A 7 -6.02 6.80 -5.78
C PHE A 7 -5.10 5.98 -6.69
N LEU A 8 -5.04 6.30 -7.98
CA LEU A 8 -4.18 5.57 -8.91
C LEU A 8 -2.69 5.65 -8.54
N VAL A 9 -2.22 6.84 -8.14
CA VAL A 9 -0.82 7.01 -7.71
C VAL A 9 -0.54 6.25 -6.42
N THR A 10 -1.47 6.29 -5.46
CA THR A 10 -1.34 5.56 -4.18
C THR A 10 -1.35 4.06 -4.40
N LEU A 11 -2.25 3.56 -5.26
CA LEU A 11 -2.31 2.15 -5.64
C LEU A 11 -1.00 1.69 -6.28
N LEU A 12 -0.53 2.43 -7.31
CA LEU A 12 0.72 2.08 -7.99
C LEU A 12 1.93 2.11 -7.04
N ALA A 13 1.95 3.06 -6.09
CA ALA A 13 2.99 3.12 -5.07
C ALA A 13 2.93 1.91 -4.13
N LEU A 14 1.74 1.50 -3.68
CA LEU A 14 1.57 0.29 -2.85
C LEU A 14 1.97 -0.97 -3.62
N ASP A 15 1.57 -1.10 -4.88
CA ASP A 15 1.96 -2.23 -5.73
C ASP A 15 3.47 -2.32 -5.90
N ALA A 16 4.13 -1.18 -6.13
CA ALA A 16 5.59 -1.10 -6.22
C ALA A 16 6.26 -1.52 -4.90
N VAL A 17 5.74 -1.06 -3.75
CA VAL A 17 6.25 -1.46 -2.44
C VAL A 17 6.08 -2.96 -2.22
N VAL A 18 4.89 -3.51 -2.47
CA VAL A 18 4.60 -4.94 -2.35
C VAL A 18 5.54 -5.77 -3.24
N PHE A 19 5.74 -5.35 -4.48
CA PHE A 19 6.60 -6.04 -5.41
C PHE A 19 8.08 -5.99 -4.99
N VAL A 20 8.59 -4.82 -4.57
CA VAL A 20 9.99 -4.68 -4.13
C VAL A 20 10.23 -5.46 -2.84
N VAL A 21 9.36 -5.32 -1.84
CA VAL A 21 9.49 -6.05 -0.57
C VAL A 21 9.36 -7.55 -0.82
N GLY A 22 8.36 -7.97 -1.60
CA GLY A 22 8.16 -9.37 -1.95
C GLY A 22 9.36 -9.97 -2.70
N SER A 23 9.90 -9.27 -3.70
CA SER A 23 11.03 -9.78 -4.49
C SER A 23 12.35 -9.83 -3.72
N VAL A 24 12.57 -8.91 -2.78
CA VAL A 24 13.81 -8.84 -1.98
C VAL A 24 13.79 -9.83 -0.81
N PHE A 25 12.65 -9.99 -0.15
CA PHE A 25 12.56 -10.75 1.10
C PHE A 25 11.93 -12.15 0.95
N ALA A 26 11.12 -12.40 -0.09
CA ALA A 26 10.59 -13.73 -0.32
C ALA A 26 11.63 -14.64 -0.98
N PRO A 27 11.61 -15.96 -0.70
CA PRO A 27 12.38 -16.93 -1.46
C PRO A 27 12.15 -16.79 -2.97
N PRO A 28 13.17 -17.00 -3.83
CA PRO A 28 13.05 -16.85 -5.28
C PRO A 28 12.25 -17.98 -5.95
N ASP A 29 11.46 -18.74 -5.19
CA ASP A 29 10.61 -19.78 -5.74
C ASP A 29 9.26 -19.18 -6.21
N PRO A 30 8.76 -19.57 -7.41
CA PRO A 30 7.58 -18.93 -8.00
C PRO A 30 6.30 -19.10 -7.18
N VAL A 31 6.18 -20.20 -6.43
CA VAL A 31 4.96 -20.53 -5.68
C VAL A 31 4.86 -19.67 -4.44
N THR A 32 5.93 -19.56 -3.65
CA THR A 32 5.98 -18.69 -2.47
C THR A 32 5.84 -17.23 -2.87
N GLN A 33 6.47 -16.80 -3.97
CA GLN A 33 6.26 -15.44 -4.48
C GLN A 33 4.81 -15.19 -4.83
N LEU A 34 4.14 -16.11 -5.53
CA LEU A 34 2.72 -15.97 -5.86
C LEU A 34 1.85 -15.92 -4.60
N LEU A 35 2.13 -16.77 -3.61
CA LEU A 35 1.36 -16.87 -2.37
C LEU A 35 1.56 -15.66 -1.44
N LEU A 36 2.69 -14.97 -1.52
CA LEU A 36 2.96 -13.78 -0.70
C LEU A 36 2.59 -12.50 -1.44
N VAL A 37 3.08 -12.32 -2.67
CA VAL A 37 2.91 -11.10 -3.47
C VAL A 37 1.48 -11.01 -4.01
N GLY A 38 0.91 -12.12 -4.48
CA GLY A 38 -0.44 -12.13 -5.06
C GLY A 38 -1.51 -11.59 -4.10
N PRO A 39 -1.66 -12.16 -2.89
CA PRO A 39 -2.59 -11.64 -1.89
C PRO A 39 -2.30 -10.20 -1.47
N ALA A 40 -1.02 -9.82 -1.34
CA ALA A 40 -0.65 -8.45 -0.99
C ALA A 40 -1.07 -7.43 -2.07
N LEU A 41 -0.90 -7.76 -3.35
CA LEU A 41 -1.38 -6.95 -4.47
C LEU A 41 -2.91 -6.87 -4.51
N LEU A 42 -3.61 -7.95 -4.14
CA LEU A 42 -5.08 -7.93 -4.02
C LEU A 42 -5.58 -7.02 -2.89
N LEU A 43 -4.79 -6.84 -1.83
CA LEU A 43 -5.12 -5.94 -0.73
C LEU A 43 -4.78 -4.47 -1.03
N ALA A 44 -3.82 -4.21 -1.92
CA ALA A 44 -3.38 -2.85 -2.25
C ALA A 44 -4.52 -1.90 -2.70
N PRO A 45 -5.49 -2.30 -3.55
CA PRO A 45 -6.64 -1.46 -3.89
C PRO A 45 -7.51 -1.07 -2.70
N ALA A 46 -7.74 -2.00 -1.77
CA ALA A 46 -8.54 -1.74 -0.58
C ALA A 46 -7.82 -0.74 0.35
N ILE A 47 -6.51 -0.90 0.52
CA ILE A 47 -5.68 0.01 1.32
C ILE A 47 -5.61 1.39 0.64
N ALA A 48 -5.38 1.45 -0.67
CA ALA A 48 -5.37 2.70 -1.43
C ALA A 48 -6.71 3.44 -1.34
N TRP A 49 -7.82 2.71 -1.42
CA TRP A 49 -9.16 3.28 -1.25
C TRP A 49 -9.33 3.88 0.15
N TRP A 50 -8.94 3.14 1.19
CA TRP A 50 -9.04 3.62 2.57
C TRP A 50 -8.15 4.85 2.81
N LEU A 51 -6.92 4.85 2.30
CA LEU A 51 -5.98 5.97 2.42
C LEU A 51 -6.51 7.25 1.77
N VAL A 52 -7.05 7.14 0.55
CA VAL A 52 -7.43 8.30 -0.26
C VAL A 52 -8.85 8.79 0.01
N TYR A 53 -9.80 7.87 0.21
CA TYR A 53 -11.23 8.23 0.33
C TYR A 53 -11.74 8.22 1.77
N ARG A 54 -10.99 7.64 2.72
CA ARG A 54 -11.40 7.56 4.12
C ARG A 54 -10.50 8.36 5.05
N ASP A 55 -9.74 9.33 4.54
CA ASP A 55 -8.80 10.14 5.32
C ASP A 55 -7.70 9.30 6.01
N GLY A 56 -7.34 8.15 5.43
CA GLY A 56 -6.36 7.27 6.04
C GLY A 56 -4.97 7.90 6.18
N PHE A 57 -4.57 8.76 5.24
CA PHE A 57 -3.31 9.50 5.35
C PHE A 57 -3.28 10.45 6.56
N ALA A 58 -4.38 11.16 6.84
CA ALA A 58 -4.48 12.05 8.00
C ALA A 58 -4.41 11.27 9.32
N ARG A 59 -5.05 10.10 9.37
CA ARG A 59 -4.96 9.21 10.55
C ARG A 59 -3.55 8.66 10.77
N LEU A 60 -2.82 8.34 9.70
CA LEU A 60 -1.42 7.89 9.82
C LEU A 60 -0.51 9.02 10.29
N GLN A 61 -0.70 10.24 9.80
CA GLN A 61 0.08 11.40 10.24
C GLN A 61 -0.13 11.69 11.73
N GLY A 62 -1.38 11.74 12.20
CA GLY A 62 -1.66 11.95 13.63
C GLY A 62 -1.21 10.81 14.55
N ALA A 63 -0.97 9.61 14.02
CA ALA A 63 -0.36 8.52 14.79
C ALA A 63 1.17 8.60 14.85
N VAL A 64 1.80 9.31 13.90
CA VAL A 64 3.26 9.47 13.81
C VAL A 64 3.73 10.72 14.54
N ASP A 65 2.97 11.82 14.49
CA ASP A 65 3.17 13.04 15.27
C ASP A 65 2.05 13.22 16.31
N PRO A 66 2.10 12.51 17.45
CA PRO A 66 1.13 12.68 18.53
C PRO A 66 1.37 13.96 19.37
N ASP A 67 2.50 14.66 19.17
CA ASP A 67 3.00 15.70 20.09
C ASP A 67 2.73 17.16 19.62
N GLU A 68 2.02 17.38 18.50
CA GLU A 68 1.64 18.73 18.00
C GLU A 68 0.24 19.21 18.46
N GLU A 69 -0.23 18.83 19.66
CA GLU A 69 -1.45 19.37 20.30
C GLU A 69 -1.18 20.56 21.24
#